data_AF-A0A1Y5DMD2-F1
#
_entry.id   AF-A0A1Y5DMD2-F1
#
_cell.length_a   1.000
_cell.length_b   1.000
_cell.length_c   1.000
_cell.angle_alpha   90.00
_cell.angle_beta   90.00
_cell.angle_gamma   90.00
#
_symmetry.space_group_name_H-M   'P 1'
#
loop_
_entity.id
_entity.type
_entity.pdbx_description
1 polymer ?
#
loop_
_entity_poly.entity_id
_entity_poly.type
_entity_poly.pdbx_seq_one_letter_code
_entity_poly.pdbx_strand_id
1 'polypeptide(L)' 'MKRTENVVLLKVIGSCELVAALLMFYFFSDEVPALIGAVILLGLSVNSFYQAHKCYQRQYAPKKADDNSE' A
#
# COMPACT_ATOMS: atom_id res chain seq x y z
N MET A 1 -14.14 -3.40 13.43
CA MET A 1 -14.21 -2.07 12.77
C MET A 1 -12.86 -1.37 12.63
N LYS A 2 -12.04 -1.16 13.68
CA LYS A 2 -10.73 -0.47 13.58
C LYS A 2 -9.71 -1.05 12.56
N ARG A 3 -9.85 -2.33 12.19
CA ARG A 3 -8.91 -3.03 11.29
C ARG A 3 -9.09 -2.69 9.81
N THR A 4 -10.31 -2.35 9.40
CA THR A 4 -10.63 -2.02 8.00
C THR A 4 -10.22 -0.59 7.69
N GLU A 5 -10.42 0.35 8.62
CA GLU A 5 -9.89 1.71 8.54
C GLU A 5 -8.37 1.71 8.34
N ASN A 6 -7.61 0.89 9.07
CA ASN A 6 -6.16 0.83 8.92
C ASN A 6 -5.71 0.32 7.54
N VAL A 7 -6.47 -0.58 6.93
CA VAL A 7 -6.20 -1.09 5.57
C VAL A 7 -6.52 -0.02 4.52
N VAL A 8 -7.62 0.70 4.69
CA VAL A 8 -8.00 1.82 3.82
C VAL A 8 -6.99 2.96 3.96
N LEU A 9 -6.55 3.29 5.17
CA LEU A 9 -5.57 4.33 5.43
C LEU A 9 -4.22 4.00 4.77
N LEU A 10 -3.72 2.77 4.91
CA LEU A 10 -2.50 2.33 4.21
C LEU A 10 -2.64 2.42 2.69
N LYS A 11 -3.81 2.02 2.17
CA LYS A 11 -4.10 2.07 0.74
C LYS A 11 -4.14 3.51 0.20
N VAL A 12 -4.71 4.44 0.96
CA VAL A 12 -4.76 5.86 0.60
C VAL A 12 -3.35 6.47 0.63
N ILE A 13 -2.57 6.22 1.69
CA ILE A 13 -1.19 6.71 1.79
C ILE A 13 -0.34 6.19 0.63
N GLY A 14 -0.39 4.88 0.36
CA GLY A 14 0.33 4.28 -0.77
C GLY A 14 -0.11 4.85 -2.12
N SER A 15 -1.39 5.19 -2.28
CA SER A 15 -1.89 5.85 -3.50
C SER A 15 -1.33 7.28 -3.64
N CYS A 16 -1.28 8.04 -2.55
CA CYS A 16 -0.68 9.38 -2.54
C CYS A 16 0.82 9.35 -2.85
N GLU A 17 1.56 8.40 -2.26
CA GLU A 17 2.99 8.20 -2.53
C GLU A 17 3.24 7.82 -3.99
N LEU A 18 2.40 6.94 -4.56
CA LEU A 18 2.50 6.54 -5.97
C LEU A 18 2.26 7.73 -6.91
N VAL A 19 1.23 8.54 -6.64
CA VAL A 19 0.95 9.74 -7.43
C VAL A 19 2.10 10.75 -7.31
N ALA A 20 2.64 10.97 -6.11
CA ALA A 20 3.80 11.84 -5.91
C ALA A 20 5.03 11.33 -6.67
N ALA A 21 5.30 10.02 -6.66
CA ALA A 21 6.39 9.42 -7.42
C ALA A 21 6.22 9.61 -8.93
N LEU A 22 5.01 9.42 -9.46
CA LEU A 22 4.69 9.65 -10.87
C LEU A 22 4.85 11.12 -11.26
N LEU A 23 4.43 12.05 -10.39
CA LEU A 23 4.60 13.48 -10.60
C LEU A 23 6.08 13.87 -10.60
N MET A 24 6.89 13.33 -9.68
CA MET A 24 8.34 13.55 -9.69
C MET A 24 9.00 13.01 -10.96
N PHE A 25 8.58 11.82 -11.42
CA PHE A 25 9.06 11.26 -12.68
C PHE A 25 8.71 12.11 -13.90
N TYR A 26 7.53 12.74 -13.92
CA TYR A 26 7.05 13.51 -15.06
C TYR A 26 7.59 14.94 -15.09
N PHE A 27 7.61 15.64 -13.95
CA PHE A 27 8.01 17.05 -13.88
C PHE A 27 9.51 17.26 -13.66
N PHE A 28 10.20 16.30 -13.04
CA PHE A 28 11.60 16.45 -12.63
C PHE A 28 12.48 15.32 -13.19
N SER A 29 12.16 14.82 -14.39
CA SER A 29 12.89 13.72 -15.04
C SER A 29 14.38 14.00 -15.27
N ASP A 30 14.76 15.27 -15.44
CA ASP A 30 16.15 15.67 -15.68
C ASP A 30 16.97 15.83 -14.39
N GLU A 31 16.31 15.81 -13.22
CA GLU A 31 16.97 15.91 -11.92
C GLU A 31 17.18 14.54 -11.30
N VAL A 32 18.44 14.08 -11.30
CA VAL A 32 18.86 12.81 -10.67
C VAL A 32 18.38 12.68 -9.21
N PRO A 33 18.42 13.72 -8.35
CA PRO A 33 17.88 13.63 -6.99
C PRO A 33 16.37 13.35 -6.95
N ALA A 34 15.60 13.95 -7.86
CA ALA A 34 14.15 13.75 -7.95
C ALA A 34 13.81 12.34 -8.42
N LEU A 35 14.58 11.79 -9.37
CA LEU A 35 14.47 10.39 -9.80
C LEU A 35 14.74 9.41 -8.65
N ILE A 36 15.78 9.65 -7.84
CA ILE A 36 16.08 8.82 -6.67
C ILE A 36 14.92 8.89 -5.66
N GLY A 37 14.42 10.10 -5.38
CA GLY A 37 13.24 10.29 -4.53
C GLY A 37 12.01 9.56 -5.04
N ALA A 38 11.75 9.62 -6.35
CA ALA A 38 10.63 8.95 -7.00
C ALA A 38 10.73 7.42 -6.90
N VAL A 39 11.92 6.84 -7.06
CA VAL A 39 12.15 5.39 -6.90
C VAL A 39 11.94 4.96 -5.46
N ILE A 40 12.39 5.74 -4.47
CA ILE A 40 12.16 5.46 -3.05
C ILE A 40 10.65 5.51 -2.73
N LEU A 41 9.95 6.55 -3.19
CA LEU A 41 8.49 6.69 -3.02
C LEU A 41 7.73 5.55 -3.68
N LEU A 42 8.16 5.10 -4.86
CA LEU A 42 7.62 3.90 -5.51
C LEU A 42 7.81 2.66 -4.63
N GLY A 43 9.00 2.43 -4.08
CA GLY A 43 9.26 1.33 -3.16
C GLY A 43 8.37 1.37 -1.90
N LEU A 44 8.20 2.55 -1.30
CA LEU A 44 7.33 2.76 -0.14
C LEU A 44 5.86 2.50 -0.48
N SER A 45 5.39 3.00 -1.63
CA SER A 45 4.02 2.79 -2.09
C SER A 45 3.71 1.30 -2.24
N VAL A 46 4.59 0.53 -2.89
CA VAL A 46 4.45 -0.93 -3.07
C VAL A 46 4.42 -1.65 -1.73
N ASN A 47 5.28 -1.27 -0.78
CA ASN A 47 5.28 -1.85 0.56
C ASN A 47 3.96 -1.58 1.31
N SER A 48 3.43 -0.35 1.21
CA SER A 48 2.15 0.03 1.81
C SER A 48 0.97 -0.74 1.19
N PHE A 49 0.95 -0.90 -0.14
CA PHE A 49 -0.05 -1.72 -0.82
C PHE A 49 0.04 -3.20 -0.47
N TYR A 50 1.25 -3.75 -0.35
CA TYR A 50 1.46 -5.15 -0.01
C TYR A 50 0.96 -5.46 1.41
N GLN A 51 1.26 -4.58 2.38
CA GLN A 51 0.73 -4.71 3.74
C GLN A 51 -0.80 -4.59 3.77
N ALA A 52 -1.38 -3.64 3.03
CA ALA A 52 -2.83 -3.51 2.91
C ALA A 52 -3.44 -4.78 2.31
N HIS A 53 -2.85 -5.33 1.25
CA HIS A 53 -3.34 -6.53 0.58
C HIS A 53 -3.26 -7.77 1.48
N LYS A 54 -2.14 -7.98 2.16
CA LYS A 54 -1.97 -9.11 3.10
C LYS A 54 -2.91 -8.99 4.30
N CYS A 55 -3.15 -7.76 4.79
CA CYS A 55 -4.08 -7.50 5.88
C CYS A 55 -5.54 -7.67 5.44
N TYR A 56 -5.88 -7.28 4.20
CA TYR A 56 -7.17 -7.56 3.56
C TYR A 56 -7.40 -9.07 3.43
N GLN A 57 -6.43 -9.80 2.87
CA GLN A 57 -6.53 -11.25 2.68
C GLN A 57 -6.67 -11.99 4.01
N ARG A 58 -6.03 -11.55 5.10
CA ARG A 58 -6.22 -12.13 6.44
C ARG A 58 -7.59 -11.81 7.06
N GLN A 59 -8.22 -10.70 6.69
CA GLN A 59 -9.56 -10.34 7.17
C GLN A 59 -10.67 -11.05 6.39
N TYR A 60 -10.45 -11.29 5.10
CA TYR A 60 -11.42 -11.93 4.20
C TYR A 60 -11.10 -13.39 3.89
N ALA A 61 -9.95 -13.92 4.33
CA ALA A 61 -9.72 -15.36 4.33
C ALA A 61 -10.89 -15.98 5.10
N PRO A 62 -11.61 -16.95 4.52
CA PRO A 62 -12.71 -17.60 5.21
C PRO A 62 -12.16 -18.04 6.54
N LYS A 63 -12.76 -17.56 7.64
CA LYS A 63 -12.61 -18.25 8.92
C LYS A 63 -12.90 -19.70 8.55
N LYS A 64 -11.91 -20.59 8.73
CA LYS A 64 -12.26 -22.01 8.88
C LYS A 64 -13.40 -21.97 9.87
N ALA A 65 -14.58 -22.39 9.41
CA ALA A 65 -15.73 -22.47 10.26
C ALA A 65 -15.24 -23.15 11.54
N ASP A 66 -15.50 -22.52 12.68
CA ASP A 66 -15.57 -23.22 13.95
C ASP A 66 -16.74 -24.20 13.82
N ASP A 67 -16.54 -25.26 13.03
CA ASP A 67 -17.47 -26.36 12.79
C ASP A 67 -16.66 -27.66 12.82
N ASN A 68 -16.22 -27.96 14.03
CA ASN A 68 -16.14 -29.27 14.64
C ASN A 68 -16.11 -28.98 16.14
N SER A 69 -17.28 -28.88 16.77
CA SER A 69 -17.96 -30.00 17.45
C SER A 69 -17.31 -30.33 18.78
N GLU A 70 -18.07 -30.08 19.85
CA GLU A 70 -18.02 -30.71 21.19
C GLU A 70 -16.73 -30.63 22.03
#